data_AF-A0A847HRF5-F1
#
_entry.id   AF-A0A847HRF5-F1
#
_cell.length_a   1.000
_cell.length_b   1.000
_cell.length_c   1.000
_cell.angle_alpha   90.00
_cell.angle_beta   90.00
_cell.angle_gamma   90.00
#
_symmetry.space_group_name_H-M   'P 1'
#
loop_
_entity.id
_entity.type
_entity.pdbx_description
1 polymer ?
#
loop_
_entity_poly.entity_id
_entity_poly.type
_entity_poly.pdbx_seq_one_letter_code
_entity_poly.pdbx_strand_id
1 'polypeptide(L)'
;MHIWILAKRDKFDAYENVRFRDVAEKMEIMLTYIDPDECEIITTKEGRKSLYVGSEPTDELPDCVIPRTGSGTTYFASAVIRHLERLGVFVMNKADAVELAKDKLATTQTLASNNVPIPKTLLGKYPIDLSVIEREF
;
A
#
# COMPACT_ATOMS: atom_id res chain seq x y z
N MET A 1 -8.12 20.06 -5.94
CA MET A 1 -7.53 18.96 -5.16
C MET A 1 -6.93 17.96 -6.14
N HIS A 2 -5.67 17.59 -5.94
CA HIS A 2 -4.93 16.62 -6.75
C HIS A 2 -4.73 15.34 -5.95
N ILE A 3 -5.22 14.23 -6.48
CA ILE A 3 -5.12 12.90 -5.86
C ILE A 3 -4.36 11.98 -6.79
N TRP A 4 -3.43 11.21 -6.23
CA TRP A 4 -2.78 10.10 -6.93
C TRP A 4 -3.39 8.77 -6.51
N ILE A 5 -3.57 7.87 -7.48
CA ILE A 5 -3.83 6.45 -7.23
C ILE A 5 -2.59 5.66 -7.66
N LEU A 6 -1.97 4.98 -6.70
CA LEU A 6 -0.85 4.08 -7.00
C LEU A 6 -1.40 2.70 -7.38
N ALA A 7 -1.32 2.32 -8.64
CA ALA A 7 -1.80 1.03 -9.14
C ALA A 7 -0.86 0.51 -10.22
N LYS A 8 -0.82 -0.80 -10.46
CA LYS A 8 -0.08 -1.32 -11.62
C LYS A 8 -0.74 -0.85 -12.91
N ARG A 9 0.06 -0.57 -13.94
CA ARG A 9 -0.40 -0.06 -15.24
C ARG A 9 -1.46 -0.95 -15.89
N ASP A 10 -1.33 -2.27 -15.76
CA ASP A 10 -2.32 -3.24 -16.25
C ASP A 10 -3.68 -3.20 -15.50
N LYS A 11 -3.77 -2.45 -14.41
CA LYS A 11 -4.97 -2.26 -13.59
C LYS A 11 -5.60 -0.88 -13.73
N PHE A 12 -5.04 0.05 -14.51
CA PHE A 12 -5.61 1.40 -14.63
C PHE A 12 -7.06 1.38 -15.11
N ASP A 13 -7.41 0.45 -16.00
CA ASP A 13 -8.77 0.29 -16.54
C ASP A 13 -9.59 -0.79 -15.82
N ALA A 14 -9.15 -1.24 -14.64
CA ALA A 14 -9.98 -2.09 -13.78
C ALA A 14 -11.24 -1.33 -13.34
N TYR A 15 -12.34 -2.06 -13.14
CA TYR A 15 -13.67 -1.49 -12.83
C TYR A 15 -13.62 -0.47 -11.70
N GLU A 16 -12.94 -0.77 -10.59
CA GLU A 16 -12.84 0.12 -9.43
C GLU A 16 -12.11 1.42 -9.78
N ASN A 17 -11.05 1.34 -10.60
CA ASN A 17 -10.28 2.51 -11.03
C ASN A 17 -11.06 3.35 -12.06
N VAL A 18 -11.83 2.72 -12.95
CA VAL A 18 -12.79 3.44 -13.80
C VAL A 18 -13.81 4.18 -12.92
N ARG A 19 -14.38 3.52 -11.91
CA ARG A 19 -15.33 4.16 -10.98
C ARG A 19 -14.72 5.33 -10.22
N PHE A 20 -13.46 5.25 -9.81
CA PHE A 20 -12.75 6.39 -9.20
C PHE A 20 -12.64 7.57 -10.18
N ARG A 21 -12.30 7.32 -11.45
CA ARG A 21 -12.24 8.38 -12.48
C ARG A 21 -13.60 9.06 -12.68
N ASP A 22 -14.66 8.27 -12.85
CA ASP A 22 -16.01 8.81 -13.07
C ASP A 22 -16.49 9.72 -11.94
N VAL A 23 -16.15 9.38 -10.69
CA VAL A 23 -16.56 10.14 -9.52
C VAL A 23 -15.65 11.35 -9.32
N ALA A 24 -14.34 11.20 -9.53
CA ALA A 24 -13.40 12.30 -9.45
C ALA A 24 -13.75 13.42 -10.44
N GLU A 25 -14.13 13.07 -11.67
CA GLU A 25 -14.59 14.03 -12.68
C GLU A 25 -15.81 14.83 -12.20
N LYS A 26 -16.83 14.15 -11.66
CA LYS A 26 -18.05 14.79 -11.13
C LYS A 26 -17.79 15.68 -9.91
N MET A 27 -16.71 15.42 -9.19
CA MET A 27 -16.31 16.16 -8.00
C MET A 27 -15.23 17.20 -8.29
N GLU A 28 -14.85 17.38 -9.55
CA GLU A 28 -13.79 18.31 -9.98
C GLU A 28 -12.44 18.02 -9.28
N ILE A 29 -12.16 16.74 -9.03
CA ILE A 29 -10.91 16.25 -8.45
C ILE A 29 -9.98 15.87 -9.61
N MET A 30 -8.76 16.44 -9.61
CA MET A 30 -7.72 16.00 -10.53
C MET A 30 -7.18 14.66 -10.02
N LEU A 31 -7.49 13.57 -10.75
CA LEU A 31 -7.05 12.23 -10.39
C LEU A 31 -5.97 11.74 -11.36
N THR A 32 -4.81 11.36 -10.83
CA THR A 32 -3.69 10.83 -11.62
C THR A 32 -3.38 9.40 -11.21
N TYR A 33 -3.24 8.50 -12.18
CA TYR A 33 -2.77 7.14 -11.94
C TYR A 33 -1.26 7.08 -12.12
N ILE A 34 -0.58 6.46 -11.16
CA ILE A 34 0.87 6.29 -11.16
C ILE A 34 1.16 4.82 -10.92
N ASP A 35 2.00 4.22 -11.76
CA ASP A 35 2.56 2.91 -11.47
C ASP A 35 3.73 3.09 -10.50
N PRO A 36 3.72 2.43 -9.31
CA PRO A 36 4.85 2.50 -8.41
C PRO A 36 6.18 2.09 -9.06
N ASP A 37 6.15 1.20 -10.06
CA ASP A 37 7.36 0.73 -10.75
C ASP A 37 7.93 1.81 -11.72
N GLU A 38 7.21 2.90 -11.94
CA GLU A 38 7.69 4.08 -12.69
C GLU A 38 8.32 5.14 -11.79
N CYS A 39 8.28 4.95 -10.47
CA CYS A 39 8.87 5.88 -9.54
C CYS A 39 10.37 5.62 -9.34
N GLU A 40 11.13 6.68 -9.11
CA GLU A 40 12.47 6.57 -8.51
C GLU A 40 12.53 7.43 -7.24
N ILE A 41 13.22 6.90 -6.22
CA ILE A 41 13.33 7.56 -4.91
C ILE A 41 14.79 7.93 -4.66
N ILE A 42 15.05 9.20 -4.37
CA ILE A 42 16.35 9.69 -3.94
C ILE A 42 16.27 10.07 -2.46
N THR A 43 16.99 9.36 -1.60
CA THR A 43 17.06 9.70 -0.18
C THR A 43 18.17 10.70 0.06
N THR A 44 17.82 11.96 0.31
CA THR A 44 18.77 13.03 0.68
C THR A 44 18.27 13.80 1.90
N LYS A 45 19.12 14.67 2.44
CA LYS A 45 18.72 15.61 3.51
C LYS A 45 17.75 16.70 2.99
N GLU A 46 17.72 16.94 1.69
CA GLU A 46 16.97 18.02 1.03
C GLU A 46 15.72 17.45 0.36
N GLY A 47 14.59 17.50 1.07
CA GLY A 47 13.44 16.61 0.81
C GLY A 47 12.60 16.86 -0.44
N ARG A 48 12.71 17.99 -1.14
CA ARG A 48 11.68 18.39 -2.13
C ARG A 48 11.82 17.79 -3.53
N LYS A 49 13.01 17.37 -3.96
CA LYS A 49 13.24 16.72 -5.28
C LYS A 49 13.72 15.29 -5.14
N SER A 50 13.03 14.54 -4.29
CA SER A 50 13.41 13.18 -3.88
C SER A 50 12.56 12.09 -4.53
N LEU A 51 11.56 12.46 -5.34
CA LEU A 51 10.68 11.54 -6.04
C LEU A 51 10.65 11.91 -7.52
N TYR A 52 10.85 10.91 -8.37
CA TYR A 52 10.70 11.00 -9.81
C TYR A 52 9.56 10.09 -10.24
N VAL A 53 8.83 10.50 -11.27
CA VAL A 53 7.84 9.66 -11.96
C VAL A 53 8.23 9.64 -13.43
N GLY A 54 8.66 8.47 -13.91
CA GLY A 54 9.39 8.38 -15.17
C GLY A 54 10.72 9.16 -15.08
N SER A 55 11.02 9.97 -16.09
CA SER A 55 12.27 10.74 -16.15
C SER A 55 12.21 12.12 -15.50
N GLU A 56 11.03 12.56 -15.05
CA GLU A 56 10.82 13.92 -14.55
C GLU A 56 10.77 13.97 -13.02
N PRO A 57 11.44 14.95 -12.39
CA PRO A 57 11.30 15.17 -10.96
C PRO A 57 9.86 15.60 -10.65
N THR A 58 9.30 15.08 -9.57
CA THR A 58 8.01 15.54 -9.06
C THR A 58 8.21 16.83 -8.29
N ASP A 59 8.01 17.96 -8.95
CA ASP A 59 8.10 19.29 -8.30
C ASP A 59 6.86 19.60 -7.43
N GLU A 60 5.69 19.05 -7.80
CA GLU A 60 4.43 19.19 -7.07
C GLU A 60 3.91 17.82 -6.61
N LEU A 61 3.81 17.65 -5.29
CA LEU A 61 3.23 16.45 -4.69
C LEU A 61 1.70 16.57 -4.65
N PRO A 62 0.96 15.45 -4.75
CA PRO A 62 -0.50 15.48 -4.63
C PRO A 62 -0.92 15.84 -3.20
N ASP A 63 -2.17 16.30 -3.05
CA ASP A 63 -2.80 16.50 -1.75
C ASP A 63 -3.00 15.16 -1.01
N CYS A 64 -3.27 14.10 -1.76
CA CYS A 64 -3.56 12.77 -1.24
C CYS A 64 -3.08 11.66 -2.18
N VAL A 65 -2.67 10.53 -1.61
CA VAL A 65 -2.33 9.30 -2.34
C VAL A 65 -3.20 8.16 -1.85
N ILE A 66 -3.75 7.38 -2.78
CA ILE A 66 -4.51 6.16 -2.51
C ILE A 66 -3.75 4.95 -3.08
N PRO A 67 -3.05 4.16 -2.25
CA PRO A 67 -2.40 2.94 -2.70
C PRO A 67 -3.40 1.83 -3.04
N ARG A 68 -3.39 1.41 -4.30
CA ARG A 68 -4.22 0.35 -4.90
C ARG A 68 -3.35 -0.74 -5.53
N THR A 69 -2.32 -1.15 -4.79
CA THR A 69 -1.28 -2.10 -5.23
C THR A 69 -1.66 -3.58 -5.06
N GLY A 70 -2.75 -3.87 -4.35
CA GLY A 70 -3.33 -5.21 -4.21
C GLY A 70 -2.44 -6.21 -3.44
N SER A 71 -2.77 -7.51 -3.55
CA SER A 71 -2.00 -8.60 -2.90
C SER A 71 -0.56 -8.71 -3.41
N GLY A 72 -0.29 -8.19 -4.61
CA GLY A 72 1.02 -8.13 -5.24
C GLY A 72 1.86 -6.91 -4.87
N THR A 73 1.52 -6.20 -3.78
CA THR A 73 2.34 -5.06 -3.29
C THR A 73 3.77 -5.52 -3.05
N THR A 74 4.71 -4.97 -3.82
CA THR A 74 6.14 -5.29 -3.71
C THR A 74 6.77 -4.45 -2.60
N TYR A 75 7.98 -4.85 -2.16
CA TYR A 75 8.78 -4.01 -1.29
C TYR A 75 8.98 -2.60 -1.89
N PHE A 76 9.19 -2.53 -3.21
CA PHE A 76 9.39 -1.27 -3.91
C PHE A 76 8.15 -0.37 -3.85
N ALA A 77 6.97 -0.90 -4.18
CA ALA A 77 5.73 -0.15 -4.05
C ALA A 77 5.49 0.34 -2.62
N SER A 78 5.76 -0.50 -1.62
CA SER A 78 5.72 -0.12 -0.19
C SER A 78 6.72 0.98 0.17
N ALA A 79 7.91 0.98 -0.44
CA ALA A 79 8.89 2.04 -0.27
C ALA A 79 8.43 3.37 -0.89
N VAL A 80 7.79 3.35 -2.06
CA VAL A 80 7.19 4.55 -2.68
C VAL A 80 6.10 5.14 -1.78
N ILE A 81 5.18 4.31 -1.29
CA ILE A 81 4.12 4.73 -0.36
C ILE A 81 4.73 5.37 0.89
N ARG A 82 5.68 4.68 1.52
CA ARG A 82 6.35 5.17 2.73
C ARG A 82 7.13 6.46 2.47
N HIS A 83 7.74 6.62 1.29
CA HIS A 83 8.46 7.84 0.93
C HIS A 83 7.51 9.03 0.81
N LEU A 84 6.37 8.85 0.12
CA LEU A 84 5.32 9.87 0.04
C LEU A 84 4.81 10.29 1.42
N GLU A 85 4.62 9.34 2.34
CA GLU A 85 4.29 9.66 3.74
C GLU A 85 5.37 10.53 4.43
N ARG A 86 6.66 10.24 4.19
CA ARG A 86 7.77 11.03 4.74
C ARG A 86 7.88 12.42 4.14
N LEU A 87 7.40 12.59 2.91
CA LEU A 87 7.26 13.90 2.27
C LEU A 87 6.06 14.70 2.78
N GLY A 88 5.26 14.13 3.70
CA GLY A 88 4.12 14.80 4.32
C GLY A 88 2.84 14.70 3.52
N VAL A 89 2.81 13.89 2.45
CA VAL A 89 1.60 13.63 1.67
C VAL A 89 0.63 12.81 2.53
N PHE A 90 -0.65 13.13 2.46
CA PHE A 90 -1.68 12.31 3.10
C PHE A 90 -1.87 11.01 2.32
N VAL A 91 -1.70 9.86 2.98
CA VAL A 91 -1.72 8.54 2.32
C VAL A 91 -2.82 7.65 2.92
N MET A 92 -3.66 7.09 2.06
CA MET A 92 -4.80 6.23 2.43
C MET A 92 -4.81 4.93 1.60
N ASN A 93 -4.32 3.80 2.07
CA ASN A 93 -3.78 3.47 3.40
C ASN A 93 -2.25 3.60 3.45
N LYS A 94 -1.71 3.90 4.64
CA LYS A 94 -0.27 3.96 4.91
C LYS A 94 0.45 2.64 4.63
N ALA A 95 1.75 2.70 4.36
CA ALA A 95 2.58 1.54 4.05
C ALA A 95 2.57 0.50 5.16
N ASP A 96 2.66 0.92 6.43
CA ASP A 96 2.62 0.01 7.58
C ASP A 96 1.30 -0.77 7.70
N ALA A 97 0.18 -0.10 7.46
CA ALA A 97 -1.15 -0.72 7.45
C ALA A 97 -1.30 -1.71 6.28
N VAL A 98 -0.78 -1.38 5.10
CA VAL A 98 -0.79 -2.28 3.94
C VAL A 98 0.07 -3.53 4.20
N GLU A 99 1.29 -3.36 4.73
CA GLU A 99 2.15 -4.50 5.08
C GLU A 99 1.54 -5.38 6.17
N LEU A 100 0.99 -4.78 7.23
CA LEU A 100 0.32 -5.52 8.30
C LEU A 100 -0.84 -6.35 7.75
N ALA A 101 -1.71 -5.74 6.94
CA ALA A 101 -2.87 -6.41 6.35
C ALA A 101 -2.49 -7.55 5.37
N LYS A 102 -1.30 -7.49 4.77
CA LYS A 102 -0.78 -8.52 3.87
C LYS A 102 -0.27 -9.74 4.63
N ASP A 103 0.31 -9.55 5.81
CA ASP A 103 0.73 -10.64 6.68
C ASP A 103 -0.43 -11.13 7.55
N LYS A 104 -1.02 -12.27 7.16
CA LYS A 104 -2.15 -12.87 7.87
C LYS A 104 -1.81 -13.28 9.30
N LEU A 105 -0.59 -13.74 9.56
CA LEU A 105 -0.17 -14.11 10.90
C LEU A 105 -0.02 -12.85 11.77
N ALA A 106 0.67 -11.82 11.28
CA ALA A 106 0.81 -10.56 12.01
C ALA A 106 -0.55 -9.88 12.23
N THR A 107 -1.45 -9.92 11.24
CA THR A 107 -2.83 -9.44 11.37
C THR A 107 -3.55 -10.18 12.49
N THR A 108 -3.55 -11.51 12.49
CA THR A 108 -4.23 -12.30 13.53
C THR A 108 -3.61 -12.08 14.91
N GLN A 109 -2.29 -11.99 15.02
CA GLN A 109 -1.58 -11.64 16.26
C GLN A 109 -1.98 -10.25 16.78
N THR A 110 -2.11 -9.27 15.89
CA THR A 110 -2.53 -7.89 16.24
C THR A 110 -3.98 -7.84 16.68
N LEU A 111 -4.87 -8.58 16.03
CA LEU A 111 -6.27 -8.70 16.45
C LEU A 111 -6.38 -9.36 17.84
N ALA A 112 -5.63 -10.45 18.07
CA ALA A 112 -5.58 -11.12 19.37
C ALA A 112 -5.06 -10.20 20.48
N SER A 113 -3.99 -9.43 20.23
CA SER A 113 -3.43 -8.51 21.23
C SER A 113 -4.37 -7.34 21.57
N ASN A 114 -5.27 -7.00 20.66
CA ASN A 114 -6.35 -6.02 20.87
C ASN A 114 -7.67 -6.67 21.35
N ASN A 115 -7.62 -7.93 21.80
CA ASN A 115 -8.76 -8.65 22.35
C ASN A 115 -9.94 -8.82 21.37
N VAL A 116 -9.65 -8.88 20.06
CA VAL A 116 -10.63 -9.19 19.03
C VAL A 116 -10.72 -10.71 18.84
N PRO A 117 -11.92 -11.32 18.86
CA PRO A 117 -12.07 -12.75 18.62
C PRO A 117 -11.55 -13.19 17.25
N ILE A 118 -10.71 -14.23 17.23
CA ILE A 118 -10.15 -14.83 16.02
C ILE A 118 -10.21 -16.36 16.11
N PRO A 119 -10.23 -17.10 14.98
CA PRO A 119 -10.08 -18.54 15.02
C PRO A 119 -8.69 -18.95 15.54
N LYS A 120 -8.63 -20.05 16.30
CA LYS A 120 -7.35 -20.65 16.71
C LYS A 120 -6.54 -20.99 15.45
N THR A 121 -5.34 -20.44 15.35
CA THR A 121 -4.52 -20.48 14.13
C THR A 121 -3.10 -20.90 14.47
N LEU A 122 -2.54 -21.85 13.72
CA LEU A 122 -1.16 -22.32 13.85
C LEU A 122 -0.33 -21.87 12.64
N LEU A 123 0.82 -21.21 12.88
CA LEU A 123 1.86 -21.09 11.86
C LEU A 123 2.72 -22.35 11.86
N GLY A 124 2.49 -23.23 10.88
CA GLY A 124 3.28 -24.46 10.72
C GLY A 124 4.68 -24.19 10.17
N LYS A 125 5.71 -24.75 10.81
CA LYS A 125 7.07 -24.88 10.24
C LYS A 125 7.23 -26.26 9.61
N TYR A 126 8.12 -26.43 8.63
CA TYR A 126 8.41 -27.72 8.02
C TYR A 126 9.70 -28.37 8.58
N PRO A 127 9.69 -29.66 8.98
CA PRO A 127 8.52 -30.51 9.11
C PRO A 127 7.62 -30.07 10.28
N ILE A 128 6.32 -30.34 10.15
CA ILE A 128 5.32 -29.97 11.17
C ILE A 128 5.35 -31.02 12.29
N ASP A 129 5.28 -30.56 13.54
CA ASP A 129 5.13 -31.44 14.71
C ASP A 129 3.66 -31.79 14.93
N LEU A 130 3.29 -33.02 14.57
CA LEU A 130 1.91 -33.51 14.70
C LEU A 130 1.43 -33.58 16.15
N SER A 131 2.34 -33.77 17.12
CA SER A 131 1.98 -33.81 18.53
C SER A 131 1.45 -32.48 19.06
N VAL A 132 1.90 -31.37 18.45
CA VAL A 132 1.36 -30.02 18.74
C VAL A 132 -0.05 -29.88 18.19
N ILE A 133 -0.32 -30.43 17.00
CA ILE A 133 -1.65 -30.39 16.40
C ILE A 133 -2.64 -31.18 17.27
N GLU A 134 -2.32 -32.43 17.59
CA GLU A 134 -3.19 -33.32 18.39
C GLU A 134 -3.51 -32.78 19.79
N ARG A 135 -2.61 -31.98 20.38
CA ARG A 135 -2.84 -31.36 21.69
C ARG A 135 -3.69 -30.09 21.62
N GLU A 136 -3.56 -29.33 20.53
CA GLU A 136 -4.12 -27.98 20.43
C GLU A 136 -5.43 -27.91 19.62
N PHE A 137 -5.68 -28.86 18.72
CA PHE A 137 -6.82 -28.89 17.79
C PHE A 137 -7.54 -30.23 17.88
#